data_AF-A0A838FB59-F1
#
_entry.id   AF-A0A838FB59-F1
#
_cell.length_a   1.000
_cell.length_b   1.000
_cell.length_c   1.000
_cell.angle_alpha   90.00
_cell.angle_beta   90.00
_cell.angle_gamma   90.00
#
_symmetry.space_group_name_H-M   'P 1'
#
loop_
_entity.id
_entity.type
_entity.pdbx_description
1 polymer ?
#
loop_
_entity_poly.entity_id
_entity_poly.type
_entity_poly.pdbx_seq_one_letter_code
_entity_poly.pdbx_strand_id
1 'polypeptide(L)'
;MKATNAIMAVLVVLTGLFFASCSKDNSVVPASADEQVSTVVDVAMKQVSPGIYKIQKFIDTGGNETAQFNGYTFNFMANGVLKVTTGNGQVFTGSWNLNAAETMMT
;
A
#
# COMPACT_ATOMS: atom_id res chain seq x y z
N MET A 1 -36.09 39.28 32.39
CA MET A 1 -35.62 38.98 31.01
C MET A 1 -34.13 39.29 30.89
N LYS A 2 -33.25 38.43 31.43
CA LYS A 2 -31.78 38.56 31.25
C LYS A 2 -31.03 37.22 31.23
N ALA A 3 -31.67 36.10 31.60
CA ALA A 3 -31.02 34.79 31.69
C ALA A 3 -31.02 33.97 30.38
N THR A 4 -31.98 34.21 29.47
CA THR A 4 -32.11 33.44 28.22
C THR A 4 -30.99 33.72 27.21
N ASN A 5 -30.48 34.96 27.14
CA ASN A 5 -29.38 35.32 26.24
C ASN A 5 -28.01 34.80 26.74
N ALA A 6 -27.85 34.66 28.06
CA ALA A 6 -26.66 34.06 28.64
C ALA A 6 -26.63 32.53 28.43
N ILE A 7 -27.79 31.86 28.53
CA ILE A 7 -27.91 30.42 28.30
C ILE A 7 -27.67 30.05 26.81
N MET A 8 -28.15 30.89 25.87
CA MET A 8 -27.87 30.72 24.43
C MET A 8 -26.38 30.91 24.08
N ALA A 9 -25.68 31.83 24.77
CA ALA A 9 -24.25 32.04 24.56
C ALA A 9 -23.38 30.91 25.13
N VAL A 10 -23.79 30.28 26.24
CA VAL A 10 -23.06 29.16 26.86
C VAL A 10 -23.18 27.88 26.02
N LEU A 11 -24.29 27.66 25.32
CA LEU A 11 -24.50 26.46 24.51
C LEU A 11 -23.68 26.44 23.20
N VAL A 12 -23.35 27.61 22.65
CA VAL A 12 -22.56 27.76 21.42
C VAL A 12 -21.05 27.59 21.68
N VAL A 13 -20.59 27.78 22.91
CA VAL A 13 -19.17 27.65 23.28
C VAL A 13 -18.76 26.19 23.52
N LEU A 14 -19.71 25.29 23.82
CA LEU A 14 -19.41 23.88 24.14
C LEU A 14 -19.27 22.97 22.91
N THR A 15 -19.56 23.45 21.70
CA THR A 15 -19.52 22.66 20.45
C THR A 15 -18.23 22.85 19.62
N GLY A 16 -17.21 23.55 20.14
CA GLY A 16 -16.03 23.96 19.38
C GLY A 16 -14.72 23.17 19.56
N LEU A 17 -14.70 22.02 20.26
CA LEU A 17 -13.44 21.39 20.71
C LEU A 17 -13.22 19.94 20.22
N PHE A 18 -13.58 19.62 18.98
CA PHE A 18 -13.19 18.34 18.34
C PHE A 18 -12.72 18.47 16.88
N PHE A 19 -11.80 19.39 16.62
CA PHE A 19 -10.81 19.13 15.56
C PHE A 19 -9.56 18.59 16.24
N ALA A 20 -9.43 17.27 16.27
CA ALA A 20 -8.15 16.63 16.56
C ALA A 20 -7.17 17.02 15.44
N SER A 21 -6.50 18.16 15.60
CA SER A 21 -5.32 18.50 14.81
C SER A 21 -4.21 17.56 15.24
N CYS A 22 -4.00 16.50 14.47
CA CYS A 22 -2.77 15.73 14.52
C CYS A 22 -1.67 16.58 13.91
N SER A 23 -1.08 17.47 14.72
CA SER A 23 0.21 18.07 14.38
C SER A 23 1.23 16.95 14.42
N LYS A 24 1.65 16.49 13.24
CA LYS A 24 2.87 15.69 13.10
C LYS A 24 4.01 16.55 13.64
N ASP A 25 4.45 16.24 14.85
CA ASP A 25 5.68 16.77 15.42
C ASP A 25 6.84 16.13 14.66
N ASN A 26 7.54 16.90 13.84
CA ASN A 26 8.80 16.49 13.21
C ASN A 26 9.93 17.30 13.82
N SER A 27 10.20 17.01 15.09
CA SER A 27 11.36 17.55 15.80
C SER A 27 12.64 16.90 15.28
N VAL A 28 13.34 17.60 14.38
CA VAL A 28 14.76 17.31 14.09
C VAL A 28 15.57 17.79 15.29
N VAL A 29 15.94 16.87 16.18
CA VAL A 29 16.89 17.12 17.26
C VAL A 29 18.30 16.90 16.71
N PRO A 30 19.22 17.88 16.77
CA PRO A 30 20.59 17.68 16.35
C PRO A 30 21.39 16.97 17.46
N ALA A 31 22.07 15.90 17.04
CA ALA A 31 23.29 15.29 17.57
C ALA A 31 23.55 15.29 19.09
N SER A 32 23.44 14.10 19.69
CA SER A 32 24.37 13.62 20.74
C SER A 32 24.65 12.14 20.50
N ALA A 33 25.93 11.78 20.49
CA ALA A 33 26.42 10.42 20.29
C ALA A 33 25.99 9.47 21.42
N ASP A 34 25.26 8.41 21.08
CA ASP A 34 25.63 7.03 21.39
C ASP A 34 24.71 6.07 20.61
N GLU A 35 25.21 4.88 20.31
CA GLU A 35 24.76 3.97 19.25
C GLU A 35 23.24 3.63 19.23
N GLN A 36 22.54 4.14 18.23
CA GLN A 36 21.39 3.47 17.63
C GLN A 36 21.73 3.26 16.17
N VAL A 37 22.17 2.05 15.85
CA VAL A 37 22.27 1.52 14.50
C VAL A 37 20.88 1.63 13.88
N SER A 38 20.62 2.77 13.24
CA SER A 38 19.51 2.96 12.32
C SER A 38 19.85 2.16 11.08
N THR A 39 19.67 0.85 11.16
CA THR A 39 19.43 0.05 9.97
C THR A 39 18.04 0.44 9.47
N VAL A 40 17.96 1.63 8.88
CA VAL A 40 17.06 1.82 7.75
C VAL A 40 17.63 0.89 6.70
N VAL A 41 17.30 -0.40 6.81
CA VAL A 41 17.25 -1.26 5.65
C VAL A 41 16.22 -0.56 4.80
N ASP A 42 16.72 0.22 3.83
CA ASP A 42 15.96 0.61 2.68
C ASP A 42 15.59 -0.73 2.02
N VAL A 43 14.48 -1.32 2.51
CA VAL A 43 13.86 -2.44 1.84
C VAL A 43 13.31 -1.78 0.60
N ALA A 44 14.16 -1.68 -0.42
CA ALA A 44 13.78 -1.30 -1.76
C ALA A 44 12.73 -2.34 -2.17
N MET A 45 11.47 -2.00 -1.91
CA MET A 45 10.32 -2.81 -2.30
C MET A 45 10.48 -2.98 -3.78
N LYS A 46 10.83 -4.18 -4.23
CA LYS A 46 11.10 -4.46 -5.64
C LYS A 46 9.83 -4.18 -6.42
N GLN A 47 9.74 -2.98 -6.99
CA GLN A 47 8.57 -2.54 -7.71
C GLN A 47 8.42 -3.44 -8.94
N VAL A 48 7.20 -3.89 -9.21
CA VAL A 48 6.90 -4.57 -10.48
C VAL A 48 7.15 -3.56 -11.60
N SER A 49 8.05 -3.90 -12.52
CA SER A 49 8.35 -3.08 -13.69
C SER A 49 7.53 -3.58 -14.87
N PRO A 50 7.19 -2.73 -15.84
CA PRO A 50 6.60 -3.21 -17.08
C PRO A 50 7.50 -4.26 -17.74
N GLY A 51 6.91 -5.35 -18.24
CA GLY A 51 7.66 -6.44 -18.85
C GLY A 51 6.93 -7.78 -18.82
N ILE A 52 7.63 -8.80 -19.34
CA ILE A 52 7.15 -10.18 -19.39
C ILE A 52 7.68 -10.97 -18.20
N TYR A 53 6.76 -11.54 -17.43
CA TYR A 53 7.03 -12.37 -16.27
C TYR A 53 6.54 -13.79 -16.50
N LYS A 54 7.20 -14.74 -15.82
CA LYS A 54 6.83 -16.16 -15.76
C LYS A 54 6.73 -16.59 -14.31
N ILE A 55 5.89 -17.60 -14.05
CA ILE A 55 5.77 -18.18 -12.71
C ILE A 55 7.02 -19.00 -12.44
N GLN A 56 7.80 -18.58 -11.44
CA GLN A 56 8.98 -19.33 -11.00
C GLN A 56 8.62 -20.42 -9.99
N LYS A 57 7.62 -20.16 -9.16
CA LYS A 57 7.13 -21.05 -8.13
C LYS A 57 5.69 -20.71 -7.78
N PHE A 58 4.86 -21.73 -7.64
CA PHE A 58 3.50 -21.63 -7.10
C PHE A 58 3.29 -22.78 -6.12
N ILE A 59 2.99 -22.43 -4.87
CA ILE A 59 2.67 -23.37 -3.81
C ILE A 59 1.34 -22.95 -3.22
N ASP A 60 0.43 -23.90 -3.07
CA ASP A 60 -0.85 -23.73 -2.40
C ASP A 60 -1.09 -24.84 -1.36
N THR A 61 -2.32 -24.96 -0.86
CA THR A 61 -2.69 -26.02 0.10
C THR A 61 -2.53 -27.44 -0.45
N GLY A 62 -2.58 -27.62 -1.77
CA GLY A 62 -2.40 -28.90 -2.45
C GLY A 62 -0.93 -29.27 -2.69
N GLY A 63 -0.01 -28.33 -2.52
CA GLY A 63 1.43 -28.53 -2.63
C GLY A 63 2.06 -27.67 -3.72
N ASN A 64 3.13 -28.17 -4.34
CA ASN A 64 3.82 -27.45 -5.40
C ASN A 64 3.14 -27.70 -6.75
N GLU A 65 2.41 -26.70 -7.25
CA GLU A 65 1.70 -26.77 -8.52
C GLU A 65 2.36 -25.97 -9.65
N THR A 66 3.62 -25.55 -9.47
CA THR A 66 4.36 -24.72 -10.45
C THR A 66 4.27 -25.24 -11.89
N ALA A 67 4.26 -26.56 -12.07
CA ALA A 67 4.20 -27.20 -13.39
C ALA A 67 2.91 -26.90 -14.17
N GLN A 68 1.80 -26.59 -13.50
CA GLN A 68 0.53 -26.23 -14.15
C GLN A 68 0.63 -24.93 -14.97
N PHE A 69 1.59 -24.07 -14.63
CA PHE A 69 1.80 -22.78 -15.26
C PHE A 69 2.93 -22.77 -16.30
N ASN A 70 3.44 -23.95 -16.68
CA ASN A 70 4.45 -24.07 -17.72
C ASN A 70 3.95 -23.44 -19.04
N GLY A 71 4.79 -22.58 -19.62
CA GLY A 71 4.46 -21.86 -20.86
C GLY A 71 3.60 -20.61 -20.67
N TYR A 72 3.16 -20.28 -19.45
CA TYR A 72 2.42 -19.05 -19.19
C TYR A 72 3.35 -17.83 -19.21
N THR A 73 2.88 -16.74 -19.81
CA THR A 73 3.56 -15.42 -19.79
C THR A 73 2.60 -14.32 -19.38
N PHE A 74 3.07 -13.43 -18.50
CA PHE A 74 2.33 -12.28 -17.99
C PHE A 74 3.04 -11.00 -18.45
N ASN A 75 2.44 -10.25 -19.37
CA ASN A 75 2.98 -8.99 -19.87
C ASN A 75 2.31 -7.79 -19.20
N PHE A 76 2.99 -7.20 -18.23
CA PHE A 76 2.59 -5.95 -17.58
C PHE A 76 3.03 -4.77 -18.45
N MET A 77 2.10 -4.14 -19.15
CA MET A 77 2.42 -3.00 -20.02
C MET A 77 2.37 -1.68 -19.24
N ALA A 78 3.23 -0.73 -19.60
CA ALA A 78 3.34 0.55 -18.91
C ALA A 78 2.05 1.40 -18.95
N ASN A 79 1.14 1.10 -19.87
CA ASN A 79 -0.18 1.73 -19.99
C ASN A 79 -1.24 1.14 -19.04
N GLY A 80 -0.85 0.26 -18.10
CA GLY A 80 -1.76 -0.38 -17.15
C GLY A 80 -2.50 -1.60 -17.69
N VAL A 81 -2.17 -2.10 -18.89
CA VAL A 81 -2.76 -3.34 -19.43
C VAL A 81 -1.93 -4.55 -19.04
N LEU A 82 -2.57 -5.61 -18.54
CA LEU A 82 -1.98 -6.92 -18.32
C LEU A 82 -2.46 -7.89 -19.40
N LYS A 83 -1.53 -8.46 -20.17
CA LYS A 83 -1.83 -9.53 -21.12
C LYS A 83 -1.24 -10.85 -20.64
N VAL A 84 -2.09 -11.85 -20.45
CA VAL A 84 -1.67 -13.22 -20.09
C VAL A 84 -1.79 -14.10 -21.33
N THR A 85 -0.77 -14.89 -21.60
CA THR A 85 -0.81 -15.95 -22.62
C THR A 85 -0.53 -17.27 -21.92
N THR A 86 -1.43 -18.24 -22.06
CA THR A 86 -1.32 -19.57 -21.48
C THR A 86 -0.40 -20.46 -22.32
N GLY A 87 0.00 -21.62 -21.77
CA GLY A 87 0.85 -22.58 -22.50
C GLY A 87 0.25 -23.12 -23.81
N ASN A 88 -1.08 -23.12 -23.96
CA ASN A 88 -1.79 -23.49 -25.19
C ASN A 88 -2.09 -22.30 -26.12
N GLY A 89 -1.59 -21.10 -25.79
CA GLY A 89 -1.72 -19.90 -26.62
C GLY A 89 -3.01 -19.09 -26.44
N GLN A 90 -3.88 -19.44 -25.51
CA GLN A 90 -5.04 -18.61 -25.17
C GLN A 90 -4.57 -17.29 -24.55
N VAL A 91 -5.27 -16.19 -24.90
CA VAL A 91 -4.90 -14.84 -24.48
C VAL A 91 -6.01 -14.23 -23.63
N PHE A 92 -5.63 -13.71 -22.47
CA PHE A 92 -6.50 -12.93 -21.57
C PHE A 92 -5.94 -11.52 -21.41
N THR A 93 -6.82 -10.53 -21.35
CA THR A 93 -6.44 -9.12 -21.17
C THR A 93 -7.20 -8.54 -19.98
N GLY A 94 -6.49 -7.81 -19.14
CA GLY A 94 -7.05 -7.08 -18.01
C GLY A 94 -6.24 -5.82 -17.71
N SER A 95 -6.48 -5.23 -16.55
CA SER A 95 -5.76 -4.04 -16.08
C SER A 95 -4.90 -4.38 -14.87
N TRP A 96 -3.82 -3.64 -14.66
CA TRP A 96 -3.00 -3.73 -13.46
C TRP A 96 -2.65 -2.34 -12.93
N ASN A 97 -2.45 -2.27 -11.62
CA ASN A 97 -1.88 -1.11 -10.93
C ASN A 97 -0.97 -1.61 -9.81
N LEU A 98 -0.10 -0.73 -9.31
CA LEU A 98 0.71 -1.01 -8.14
C LEU A 98 0.09 -0.32 -6.94
N ASN A 99 -0.31 -1.10 -5.93
CA ASN A 99 -0.70 -0.55 -4.64
C ASN A 99 0.49 -0.66 -3.69
N ALA A 100 1.05 0.49 -3.29
CA ALA A 100 2.18 0.55 -2.36
C ALA A 100 1.79 0.25 -0.89
N ALA A 101 0.50 0.06 -0.60
CA ALA A 101 0.01 0.03 0.77
C ALA A 101 0.08 -1.33 1.50
N GLU A 102 0.18 -2.48 0.82
CA GLU A 102 0.01 -3.77 1.49
C GLU A 102 0.94 -4.86 0.94
N THR A 103 2.08 -5.06 1.59
CA THR A 103 2.94 -6.23 1.42
C THR A 103 2.74 -7.22 2.55
N MET A 104 1.55 -7.81 2.64
CA MET A 104 1.40 -9.15 3.19
C MET A 104 0.25 -9.84 2.46
N MET A 105 0.59 -10.78 1.57
CA MET A 105 -0.36 -11.85 1.25
C MET A 105 -0.23 -12.86 2.40
N THR A 106 -1.05 -12.68 3.43
CA THR A 106 -1.27 -13.70 4.48
C THR A 106 -2.18 -14.79 3.96
#